data_AF-A0A4U7F0M9-F1
#
_entry.id   AF-A0A4U7F0M9-F1
#
_cell.length_a   1.000
_cell.length_b   1.000
_cell.length_c   1.000
_cell.angle_alpha   90.00
_cell.angle_beta   90.00
_cell.angle_gamma   90.00
#
_symmetry.space_group_name_H-M   'P 1'
#
loop_
_entity.id
_entity.type
_entity.pdbx_description
1 polymer ?
#
loop_
_entity_poly.entity_id
_entity_poly.type
_entity_poly.pdbx_seq_one_letter_code
_entity_poly.pdbx_strand_id
1 'polypeptide(L)'
;TNGWIEVERACDAPADDRVEVTYEVDGRRGVETFDPVDQYRLQVEHFADRVADGASPRTGGAEAVANMRVLDALAESAAAAEPVDLS
;
A
#
# COMPACT_ATOMS: atom_id res chain seq x y z
N THR A 1 13.35 16.48 3.71
CA THR A 1 11.90 16.18 3.64
C THR A 1 11.14 17.45 4.00
N ASN A 2 10.63 18.18 3.01
CA ASN A 2 9.90 19.45 3.18
C ASN A 2 8.52 19.34 2.52
N GLY A 3 7.70 18.41 3.00
CA GLY A 3 6.42 18.14 2.38
C GLY A 3 5.63 17.01 3.04
N TRP A 4 4.39 16.85 2.59
CA TRP A 4 3.46 15.81 3.02
C TRP A 4 2.61 15.34 1.84
N ILE A 5 2.09 14.12 1.96
CA ILE A 5 1.07 13.55 1.08
C ILE A 5 -0.09 13.13 1.97
N GLU A 6 -1.31 13.40 1.53
CA GLU A 6 -2.56 12.99 2.14
C GLU A 6 -3.43 12.31 1.09
N VAL A 7 -3.99 11.17 1.45
CA VAL A 7 -4.92 10.39 0.63
C VAL A 7 -6.04 9.94 1.55
N GLU A 8 -7.25 10.45 1.35
CA GLU A 8 -8.39 10.18 2.24
C GLU A 8 -8.80 8.70 2.17
N ARG A 9 -8.80 8.11 0.97
CA ARG A 9 -9.13 6.70 0.71
C ARG A 9 -7.89 5.94 0.20
N ALA A 10 -6.86 5.88 1.03
CA ALA A 10 -5.57 5.28 0.68
C ALA A 10 -5.62 3.74 0.60
N CYS A 11 -6.47 3.12 1.42
CA CYS A 11 -6.72 1.70 1.44
C CYS A 11 -8.12 1.44 0.86
N ASP A 12 -8.26 0.36 0.09
CA ASP A 12 -9.53 -0.02 -0.53
C ASP A 12 -10.13 1.08 -1.43
N ALA A 13 -9.32 1.53 -2.39
CA ALA A 13 -9.76 2.55 -3.35
C ALA A 13 -11.05 2.09 -4.06
N PRO A 14 -12.08 2.96 -4.14
CA PRO A 14 -13.36 2.62 -4.74
C PRO A 14 -13.22 2.31 -6.23
N ALA A 15 -13.97 1.32 -6.70
CA ALA A 15 -13.93 0.88 -8.10
C ALA A 15 -14.78 1.76 -9.03
N ASP A 16 -15.58 2.67 -8.47
CA ASP A 16 -16.56 3.51 -9.15
C ASP A 16 -16.38 5.01 -8.91
N ASP A 17 -15.60 5.40 -7.89
CA ASP A 17 -15.25 6.79 -7.57
C ASP A 17 -13.78 7.10 -7.86
N ARG A 18 -13.50 8.34 -8.26
CA ARG A 18 -12.12 8.84 -8.35
C ARG A 18 -11.47 8.93 -6.97
N VAL A 19 -10.15 8.83 -6.93
CA VAL A 19 -9.34 9.14 -5.74
C VAL A 19 -8.44 10.35 -6.00
N GLU A 20 -8.16 11.09 -4.94
CA GLU A 20 -7.30 12.26 -4.97
C GLU A 20 -6.10 12.05 -4.04
N VAL A 21 -4.94 12.45 -4.53
CA VAL A 21 -3.72 12.59 -3.74
C VAL A 21 -3.45 14.08 -3.58
N THR A 22 -3.54 14.57 -2.35
CA THR A 22 -3.15 15.95 -2.03
C THR A 22 -1.73 15.95 -1.50
N TYR A 23 -0.91 16.90 -1.93
CA TYR A 23 0.45 17.02 -1.43
C TYR A 23 0.91 18.47 -1.30
N GLU A 24 1.93 18.66 -0.48
CA GLU A 24 2.74 19.88 -0.44
C GLU A 24 4.21 19.52 -0.55
N VAL A 25 4.96 20.24 -1.38
CA VAL A 25 6.42 20.13 -1.48
C VAL A 25 7.03 21.48 -1.80
N ASP A 26 8.03 21.90 -1.01
CA ASP A 26 8.69 23.21 -1.14
C ASP A 26 7.69 24.38 -1.17
N GLY A 27 6.65 24.32 -0.33
CA GLY A 27 5.59 25.32 -0.24
C GLY A 27 4.61 25.34 -1.42
N ARG A 28 4.73 24.40 -2.37
CA ARG A 28 3.79 24.23 -3.48
C ARG A 28 2.80 23.12 -3.13
N ARG A 29 1.51 23.44 -3.16
CA ARG A 29 0.42 22.48 -2.96
C ARG A 29 -0.11 21.99 -4.32
N GLY A 30 -0.35 20.68 -4.42
CA GLY A 30 -0.93 20.03 -5.59
C GLY A 30 -2.04 19.05 -5.21
N VAL A 31 -2.91 18.77 -6.18
CA VAL A 31 -3.90 17.70 -6.13
C VAL A 31 -3.77 16.90 -7.42
N GLU A 32 -3.50 15.60 -7.29
CA GLU A 32 -3.50 14.65 -8.40
C GLU A 32 -4.76 13.78 -8.30
N THR A 33 -5.43 13.59 -9.44
CA THR A 33 -6.65 12.80 -9.53
C THR A 33 -6.40 11.55 -10.35
N PHE A 34 -6.98 10.44 -9.90
CA PHE A 34 -6.89 9.14 -10.57
C PHE A 34 -8.29 8.63 -10.87
N ASP A 35 -8.49 8.14 -12.09
CA ASP A 35 -9.75 7.54 -12.48
C ASP A 35 -10.02 6.26 -11.67
N PRO A 36 -11.30 5.94 -11.39
CA PRO A 36 -11.68 4.72 -10.70
C PRO A 36 -11.14 3.49 -11.43
N VAL A 37 -10.64 2.52 -10.66
CA VAL A 37 -10.22 1.22 -11.19
C VAL A 37 -10.68 0.09 -10.28
N ASP A 38 -11.03 -1.04 -10.89
CA ASP A 38 -11.20 -2.29 -10.16
C ASP A 38 -9.82 -2.84 -9.76
N GLN A 39 -9.32 -2.39 -8.60
CA GLN A 39 -8.01 -2.76 -8.09
C GLN A 39 -7.84 -4.28 -7.89
N TYR A 40 -8.91 -4.99 -7.53
CA TYR A 40 -8.87 -6.44 -7.31
C TYR A 40 -8.75 -7.18 -8.63
N ARG A 41 -9.51 -6.78 -9.64
CA ARG A 41 -9.36 -7.33 -11.00
C ARG A 41 -7.94 -7.12 -11.51
N LEU A 42 -7.40 -5.90 -11.39
CA LEU A 42 -6.02 -5.60 -11.83
C LEU A 42 -4.98 -6.44 -11.09
N GLN A 43 -5.17 -6.69 -9.79
CA GLN A 43 -4.28 -7.55 -9.01
C GLN A 43 -4.31 -9.00 -9.49
N VAL A 44 -5.49 -9.54 -9.80
CA VAL A 44 -5.66 -10.90 -10.31
C VAL A 44 -5.08 -11.05 -11.72
N GLU A 45 -5.34 -10.09 -12.60
CA GLU A 45 -4.79 -10.04 -13.96
C GLU A 45 -3.24 -10.02 -13.90
N HIS A 46 -2.66 -9.15 -13.07
CA HIS A 46 -1.22 -9.11 -12.88
C HIS A 46 -0.67 -10.44 -12.37
N PHE A 47 -1.35 -11.09 -11.41
CA PHE A 47 -0.93 -12.39 -10.91
C PHE A 47 -0.96 -13.46 -12.01
N ALA A 48 -2.03 -13.53 -12.80
CA ALA A 48 -2.16 -14.47 -13.91
C ALA A 48 -1.07 -14.29 -14.95
N ASP A 49 -0.74 -13.05 -15.32
CA ASP A 49 0.34 -12.75 -16.26
C ASP A 49 1.69 -13.27 -15.73
N ARG A 50 1.99 -13.05 -14.45
CA ARG A 50 3.26 -13.52 -13.85
C ARG A 50 3.35 -15.04 -13.79
N VAL A 51 2.24 -15.72 -13.53
CA VAL A 51 2.18 -17.19 -13.61
C VAL A 51 2.47 -17.67 -15.03
N ALA A 52 1.87 -17.04 -16.05
CA ALA A 52 2.11 -17.37 -17.45
C ALA A 52 3.57 -17.13 -17.86
N ASP A 53 4.19 -16.06 -17.35
CA ASP A 53 5.59 -15.69 -17.61
C ASP A 53 6.60 -16.52 -16.78
N GLY A 54 6.14 -17.33 -15.82
CA GLY A 54 7.02 -18.02 -14.86
C GLY A 54 7.79 -17.07 -13.94
N ALA A 55 7.26 -15.87 -13.71
CA ALA A 55 7.87 -14.80 -12.93
C ALA A 55 7.15 -14.59 -11.59
N SER A 56 7.81 -13.89 -10.65
CA SER A 56 7.17 -13.51 -9.39
C SER A 56 6.30 -12.25 -9.54
N PRO A 57 5.17 -12.15 -8.80
CA PRO A 57 4.42 -10.90 -8.69
C PRO A 57 5.23 -9.81 -7.99
N ARG A 58 4.77 -8.56 -8.13
CA ARG A 58 5.44 -7.39 -7.56
C ARG A 58 5.48 -7.43 -6.03
N THR A 59 4.46 -8.03 -5.43
CA THR A 59 4.37 -8.35 -4.01
C THR A 59 4.29 -9.88 -3.89
N GLY A 60 5.42 -10.52 -3.65
CA GLY A 60 5.57 -11.96 -3.59
C GLY A 60 5.48 -12.51 -2.17
N GLY A 61 5.85 -13.78 -2.02
CA GLY A 61 5.78 -14.47 -0.73
C GLY A 61 6.72 -13.88 0.32
N ALA A 62 7.90 -13.38 -0.07
CA ALA A 62 8.84 -12.76 0.85
C ALA A 62 8.28 -11.47 1.45
N GLU A 63 7.66 -10.62 0.61
CA GLU A 63 6.99 -9.40 1.03
C GLU A 63 5.79 -9.72 1.93
N ALA A 64 5.02 -10.76 1.61
CA ALA A 64 3.91 -11.20 2.45
C ALA A 64 4.37 -11.65 3.84
N VAL A 65 5.46 -12.43 3.92
CA VAL A 65 6.05 -12.83 5.21
C VAL A 65 6.57 -11.63 5.98
N ALA A 66 7.23 -10.67 5.32
CA ALA A 66 7.69 -9.44 5.97
C ALA A 66 6.51 -8.63 6.54
N ASN A 67 5.40 -8.53 5.81
CA ASN A 67 4.18 -7.90 6.31
C ASN A 67 3.63 -8.59 7.57
N MET A 68 3.62 -9.93 7.60
CA MET A 68 3.19 -10.68 8.78
C MET A 68 4.08 -10.45 9.99
N ARG A 69 5.41 -10.37 9.82
CA ARG A 69 6.33 -10.06 10.92
C ARG A 69 6.06 -8.69 11.56
N VAL A 70 5.68 -7.69 10.73
CA VAL A 70 5.27 -6.38 11.23
C VAL A 70 3.98 -6.48 12.05
N LEU A 71 3.00 -7.27 11.60
CA LEU A 71 1.76 -7.49 12.34
C LEU A 71 2.01 -8.19 13.69
N ASP A 72 2.90 -9.19 13.71
CA ASP A 72 3.29 -9.88 14.94
C ASP A 72 3.97 -8.92 15.92
N ALA A 73 4.91 -8.10 15.44
CA ALA A 73 5.59 -7.09 16.26
C ALA A 73 4.64 -6.01 16.81
N LEU A 74 3.65 -5.58 16.01
CA LEU A 74 2.61 -4.66 16.49
C LEU A 74 1.77 -5.29 17.60
N ALA A 75 1.41 -6.57 17.46
CA ALA A 75 0.66 -7.29 18.49
C ALA A 75 1.49 -7.46 19.79
N GLU A 76 2.77 -7.78 19.67
CA GLU A 76 3.70 -7.88 20.81
C GLU A 76 3.87 -6.53 21.52
N SER A 77 4.14 -5.47 20.75
CA SER A 77 4.29 -4.12 21.28
C SER A 77 3.03 -3.65 22.03
N ALA A 78 1.85 -3.94 21.49
CA ALA A 78 0.58 -3.62 22.13
C ALA A 78 0.38 -4.37 23.46
N ALA A 79 0.81 -5.63 23.53
CA ALA A 79 0.72 -6.44 24.75
C ALA A 79 1.72 -5.99 25.83
N ALA A 80 2.92 -5.56 25.44
CA ALA A 80 3.98 -5.11 26.34
C ALA A 80 3.86 -3.62 26.71
N ALA A 81 3.12 -2.83 25.94
CA ALA A 81 3.11 -1.36 25.99
C ALA A 81 4.50 -0.70 25.83
N GLU A 82 5.39 -1.38 25.11
CA GLU A 82 6.75 -0.95 24.82
C GLU A 82 7.09 -1.19 23.33
N PRO A 83 8.00 -0.41 22.73
CA PRO A 83 8.49 -0.68 21.38
C PRO A 83 9.21 -2.03 21.29
N VAL A 84 9.07 -2.73 20.17
CA VAL A 84 9.81 -3.96 19.85
C VAL A 84 10.60 -3.80 18.56
N ASP A 85 11.74 -4.48 18.45
CA ASP A 85 12.54 -4.50 17.23
C ASP A 85 11.93 -5.45 16.19
N LEU A 86 11.94 -5.02 14.93
CA LEU A 86 11.58 -5.89 13.80
C LEU A 86 12.76 -6.82 13.50
N SER A 87 12.48 -8.13 13.45
CA SER A 87 13.45 -9.18 13.10
C SER A 87 13.18 -9.83 11.74
#